data_AF-A0A3D2VSI1-F1
#
_entry.id   AF-A0A3D2VSI1-F1
#
_cell.length_a   1.000
_cell.length_b   1.000
_cell.length_c   1.000
_cell.angle_alpha   90.00
_cell.angle_beta   90.00
_cell.angle_gamma   90.00
#
_symmetry.space_group_name_H-M   'P 1'
#
loop_
_entity.id
_entity.type
_entity.pdbx_description
1 polymer ?
#
loop_
_entity_poly.entity_id
_entity_poly.type
_entity_poly.pdbx_seq_one_letter_code
_entity_poly.pdbx_strand_id
1 'polypeptide(L)'
;DFETLARALERENHDERGDEALVRLNSLAALTPGDPFVAAGRRRIALAWAARAQASANKGDLAGARHALKKANSIQPDLPELTGLEASLTQAEVTSRVKQDDTESFADARRGNTRKAYWAYLEKCAANCNHRAEAEAALVRLGPSNPVLRDRLGDGSQGPELVVIPAGGFEMGSPGGEKGRYNDEQPHPARIAKAFAIGKYEVMFFEYDRFAAATGRALPNDQGWGRGRRPVINVSWQEAKDYTEWLSQQTGHRYRLPTETEWEYAARADTTASRYWGDDPNQGCFYGNAADLDGKKVFVGWTTMQCRDGHIYTAPAGSYRNNDYGLHDMLGNALEWTCSLYAQDYRAPSQSCEQPESERQFVVRGGSWNDEPRNVRSADRHRNRPDFRDYYLGFRVVRELR
;
A
#
# COMPACT_ATOMS: atom_id res chain seq x y z
N ASP A 1 49.96 6.53 -44.29
CA ASP A 1 49.87 6.39 -42.81
C ASP A 1 48.47 6.58 -42.27
N PHE A 2 47.87 7.78 -42.35
CA PHE A 2 46.50 8.04 -41.90
C PHE A 2 45.49 7.00 -42.43
N GLU A 3 45.49 6.77 -43.74
CA GLU A 3 44.61 5.80 -44.40
C GLU A 3 44.73 4.38 -43.85
N THR A 4 45.95 3.96 -43.50
CA THR A 4 46.22 2.64 -42.92
C THR A 4 45.65 2.54 -41.51
N LEU A 5 45.86 3.57 -40.69
CA LEU A 5 45.37 3.63 -39.30
C LEU A 5 43.83 3.72 -39.25
N ALA A 6 43.22 4.51 -40.12
CA ALA A 6 41.77 4.64 -40.23
C ALA A 6 41.11 3.30 -40.64
N ARG A 7 41.67 2.59 -41.63
CA ARG A 7 41.17 1.26 -42.02
C ARG A 7 41.31 0.23 -40.92
N ALA A 8 42.37 0.32 -40.11
CA ALA A 8 42.56 -0.57 -38.98
C ALA A 8 41.53 -0.34 -37.87
N LEU A 9 41.18 0.92 -37.57
CA LEU A 9 40.07 1.23 -36.65
C LEU A 9 38.75 0.63 -37.16
N GLU A 10 38.46 0.78 -38.45
CA GLU A 10 37.24 0.28 -39.09
C GLU A 10 37.12 -1.26 -39.08
N ARG A 11 38.24 -1.98 -39.21
CA ARG A 11 38.26 -3.45 -39.38
C ARG A 11 38.62 -4.23 -38.14
N GLU A 12 39.55 -3.73 -37.34
CA GLU A 12 40.22 -4.49 -36.28
C GLU A 12 39.85 -3.97 -34.88
N ASN A 13 39.08 -2.88 -34.78
CA ASN A 13 38.48 -2.41 -33.54
C ASN A 13 39.52 -2.04 -32.44
N HIS A 14 40.71 -1.56 -32.85
CA HIS A 14 41.80 -1.13 -31.95
C HIS A 14 41.74 0.38 -31.65
N ASP A 15 41.46 0.73 -30.39
CA ASP A 15 41.29 2.12 -29.93
C ASP A 15 42.53 2.99 -30.14
N GLU A 16 43.71 2.42 -29.89
CA GLU A 16 45.02 3.09 -30.05
C GLU A 16 45.26 3.56 -31.49
N ARG A 17 44.81 2.77 -32.49
CA ARG A 17 44.99 3.11 -33.90
C ARG A 17 44.09 4.26 -34.36
N GLY A 18 42.91 4.38 -33.75
CA GLY A 18 42.02 5.53 -33.98
C GLY A 18 42.59 6.82 -33.41
N ASP A 19 43.15 6.77 -32.19
CA ASP A 19 43.80 7.90 -31.56
C ASP A 19 45.08 8.32 -32.32
N GLU A 20 45.88 7.36 -32.79
CA GLU A 20 47.04 7.62 -33.66
C GLU A 20 46.65 8.26 -35.01
N ALA A 21 45.57 7.78 -35.64
CA ALA A 21 45.05 8.37 -36.87
C ALA A 21 44.66 9.84 -36.66
N LEU A 22 43.99 10.13 -35.54
CA LEU A 22 43.58 11.49 -35.18
C LEU A 22 44.80 12.40 -34.90
N VAL A 23 45.84 11.90 -34.23
CA VAL A 23 47.09 12.65 -34.00
C VAL A 23 47.72 13.05 -35.34
N ARG A 24 47.85 12.10 -36.29
CA ARG A 24 48.41 12.38 -37.62
C ARG A 24 47.58 13.41 -38.39
N LEU A 25 46.25 13.32 -38.29
CA LEU A 25 45.34 14.26 -38.94
C LEU A 25 45.41 15.66 -38.32
N ASN A 26 45.56 15.76 -37.00
CA ASN A 26 45.77 17.04 -36.29
C ASN A 26 47.10 17.70 -36.69
N SER A 27 48.17 16.92 -36.83
CA SER A 27 49.45 17.42 -37.33
C SER A 27 49.32 17.99 -38.74
N LEU A 28 48.57 17.33 -39.62
CA LEU A 28 48.30 17.84 -40.97
C LEU A 28 47.45 19.12 -40.94
N ALA A 29 46.42 19.17 -40.09
CA ALA A 29 45.56 20.34 -39.93
C ALA A 29 46.33 21.60 -39.50
N ALA A 30 47.37 21.44 -38.67
CA ALA A 30 48.22 22.56 -38.25
C ALA A 30 49.07 23.13 -39.39
N LEU A 31 49.42 22.30 -40.38
CA LEU A 31 50.19 22.71 -41.56
C LEU A 31 49.29 23.24 -42.69
N THR A 32 48.05 22.75 -42.76
CA THR A 32 47.10 23.03 -43.84
C THR A 32 45.69 23.34 -43.29
N PRO A 33 45.49 24.51 -42.64
CA PRO A 33 44.18 24.87 -42.11
C PRO A 33 43.13 24.96 -43.22
N GLY A 34 42.01 24.24 -43.05
CA GLY A 34 40.90 24.24 -44.00
C GLY A 34 41.01 23.23 -45.17
N ASP A 35 42.02 22.35 -45.17
CA ASP A 35 42.13 21.31 -46.18
C ASP A 35 40.91 20.36 -46.17
N PRO A 36 40.20 20.17 -47.31
CA PRO A 36 39.08 19.24 -47.42
C PRO A 36 39.41 17.80 -47.00
N PHE A 37 40.65 17.35 -47.17
CA PHE A 37 41.12 16.04 -46.73
C PHE A 37 41.09 15.91 -45.20
N VAL A 38 41.45 16.98 -44.47
CA VAL A 38 41.37 17.01 -43.01
C VAL A 38 39.91 16.91 -42.54
N ALA A 39 39.01 17.64 -43.19
CA ALA A 39 37.58 17.59 -42.87
C ALA A 39 36.97 16.21 -43.15
N ALA A 40 37.26 15.62 -44.32
CA ALA A 40 36.82 14.28 -44.68
C ALA A 40 37.41 13.19 -43.76
N GLY A 41 38.68 13.33 -43.38
CA GLY A 41 39.37 12.42 -42.47
C GLY A 41 38.76 12.43 -41.06
N ARG A 42 38.41 13.61 -40.52
CA ARG A 42 37.75 13.74 -39.21
C ARG A 42 36.39 13.06 -39.23
N ARG A 43 35.59 13.31 -40.28
CA ARG A 43 34.29 12.66 -40.48
C ARG A 43 34.40 11.15 -40.51
N ARG A 44 35.37 10.63 -41.26
CA ARG A 44 35.59 9.19 -41.37
C ARG A 44 35.94 8.56 -40.02
N ILE A 45 36.88 9.13 -39.27
CA ILE A 45 37.24 8.61 -37.94
C ILE A 45 36.04 8.68 -36.99
N ALA A 46 35.30 9.79 -36.98
CA ALA A 46 34.13 9.95 -36.13
C ALA A 46 33.03 8.91 -36.45
N LEU A 47 32.76 8.64 -37.73
CA LEU A 47 31.83 7.59 -38.15
C LEU A 47 32.30 6.17 -37.77
N ALA A 48 33.62 5.90 -37.83
CA ALA A 48 34.17 4.62 -37.38
C ALA A 48 33.95 4.40 -35.87
N TRP A 49 34.15 5.44 -35.05
CA TRP A 49 33.82 5.41 -33.62
C TRP A 49 32.31 5.27 -33.37
N ALA A 50 31.46 5.92 -34.17
CA ALA A 50 30.01 5.78 -34.08
C ALA A 50 29.56 4.33 -34.41
N ALA A 51 30.13 3.71 -35.43
CA ALA A 51 29.86 2.31 -35.77
C ALA A 51 30.28 1.35 -34.65
N ARG A 52 31.42 1.61 -33.99
CA ARG A 52 31.84 0.87 -32.79
C ARG A 52 30.86 1.05 -31.65
N ALA A 53 30.42 2.28 -31.39
CA ALA A 53 29.43 2.55 -30.35
C ALA A 53 28.13 1.77 -30.58
N GLN A 54 27.62 1.75 -31.82
CA GLN A 54 26.47 0.93 -32.18
C GLN A 54 26.73 -0.57 -31.98
N ALA A 55 27.91 -1.07 -32.38
CA ALA A 55 28.26 -2.48 -32.22
C ALA A 55 28.37 -2.90 -30.74
N SER A 56 28.93 -2.05 -29.88
CA SER A 56 28.95 -2.27 -28.43
C SER A 56 27.53 -2.27 -27.85
N ALA A 57 26.68 -1.33 -28.26
CA ALA A 57 25.28 -1.26 -27.83
C ALA A 57 24.52 -2.54 -28.20
N ASN A 58 24.70 -3.04 -29.43
CA ASN A 58 24.06 -4.28 -29.91
C ASN A 58 24.51 -5.53 -29.13
N LYS A 59 25.69 -5.49 -28.51
CA LYS A 59 26.20 -6.55 -27.63
C LYS A 59 25.78 -6.38 -26.16
N GLY A 60 25.06 -5.31 -25.82
CA GLY A 60 24.68 -4.96 -24.46
C GLY A 60 25.78 -4.27 -23.65
N ASP A 61 26.94 -3.95 -24.27
CA ASP A 61 28.01 -3.20 -23.64
C ASP A 61 27.75 -1.68 -23.75
N LEU A 62 26.86 -1.18 -22.89
CA LEU A 62 26.47 0.22 -22.89
C LEU A 62 27.62 1.14 -22.46
N ALA A 63 28.51 0.68 -21.57
CA ALA A 63 29.67 1.44 -21.12
C ALA A 63 30.68 1.65 -22.27
N GLY A 64 31.02 0.58 -23.00
CA GLY A 64 31.86 0.67 -24.19
C GLY A 64 31.22 1.51 -25.30
N ALA A 65 29.89 1.40 -25.46
CA ALA A 65 29.17 2.23 -26.42
C ALA A 65 29.23 3.72 -26.08
N ARG A 66 29.04 4.09 -24.81
CA ARG A 66 29.15 5.47 -24.32
C ARG A 66 30.57 6.02 -24.48
N HIS A 67 31.58 5.19 -24.23
CA HIS A 67 32.98 5.55 -24.45
C HIS A 67 33.25 5.88 -25.93
N ALA A 68 32.84 5.00 -26.84
CA ALA A 68 33.04 5.18 -28.28
C ALA A 68 32.25 6.39 -28.83
N LEU A 69 31.01 6.62 -28.36
CA LEU A 69 30.24 7.81 -28.72
C LEU A 69 30.93 9.10 -28.25
N LYS A 70 31.47 9.12 -27.02
CA LYS A 70 32.23 10.27 -26.51
C LYS A 70 33.46 10.57 -27.38
N LYS A 71 34.15 9.54 -27.85
CA LYS A 71 35.26 9.68 -28.81
C LYS A 71 34.77 10.28 -30.13
N ALA A 72 33.69 9.77 -30.72
CA ALA A 72 33.10 10.32 -31.94
C ALA A 72 32.70 11.80 -31.81
N ASN A 73 32.00 12.16 -30.73
CA ASN A 73 31.57 13.53 -30.43
C ASN A 73 32.76 14.49 -30.25
N SER A 74 33.88 14.02 -29.66
CA SER A 74 35.07 14.85 -29.50
C SER A 74 35.79 15.18 -30.83
N ILE A 75 35.57 14.37 -31.87
CA ILE A 75 36.21 14.51 -33.18
C ILE A 75 35.36 15.39 -34.10
N GLN A 76 34.05 15.14 -34.14
CA GLN A 76 33.10 15.90 -34.95
C GLN A 76 31.70 15.90 -34.32
N PRO A 77 31.39 16.89 -33.46
CA PRO A 77 30.13 16.93 -32.71
C PRO A 77 28.89 17.19 -33.60
N ASP A 78 29.06 17.86 -34.75
CA ASP A 78 27.96 18.27 -35.62
C ASP A 78 27.47 17.16 -36.59
N LEU A 79 27.85 15.89 -36.36
CA LEU A 79 27.42 14.77 -37.19
C LEU A 79 25.99 14.32 -36.81
N PRO A 80 25.02 14.37 -37.74
CA PRO A 80 23.64 13.96 -37.47
C PRO A 80 23.50 12.52 -36.95
N GLU A 81 24.38 11.62 -37.40
CA GLU A 81 24.39 10.21 -36.99
C GLU A 81 24.67 10.04 -35.49
N LEU A 82 25.41 10.97 -34.86
CA LEU A 82 25.73 10.91 -33.44
C LEU A 82 24.53 11.24 -32.56
N THR A 83 23.68 12.18 -32.98
CA THR A 83 22.46 12.54 -32.24
C THR A 83 21.49 11.37 -32.14
N GLY A 84 21.27 10.63 -33.24
CA GLY A 84 20.40 9.45 -33.25
C GLY A 84 20.94 8.31 -32.39
N LEU A 85 22.27 8.11 -32.41
CA LEU A 85 22.94 7.12 -31.59
C LEU A 85 22.92 7.47 -30.10
N GLU A 86 23.10 8.75 -29.75
CA GLU A 86 23.01 9.24 -28.38
C GLU A 86 21.62 9.04 -27.78
N ALA A 87 20.56 9.36 -28.54
CA ALA A 87 19.18 9.13 -28.12
C ALA A 87 18.89 7.63 -27.91
N SER A 88 19.34 6.78 -28.85
CA SER A 88 19.17 5.33 -28.77
C SER A 88 19.91 4.72 -27.57
N LEU A 89 21.15 5.16 -27.30
CA LEU A 89 21.93 4.72 -26.15
C LEU A 89 21.30 5.16 -24.84
N THR A 90 20.88 6.42 -24.74
CA THR A 90 20.16 6.93 -23.57
C THR A 90 18.91 6.09 -23.28
N GLN A 91 18.14 5.75 -24.31
CA GLN A 91 16.96 4.88 -24.16
C GLN A 91 17.32 3.46 -23.71
N ALA A 92 18.40 2.88 -24.25
CA ALA A 92 18.89 1.56 -23.86
C ALA A 92 19.39 1.52 -22.41
N GLU A 93 20.10 2.55 -21.96
CA GLU A 93 20.57 2.71 -20.57
C GLU A 93 19.39 2.82 -19.60
N VAL A 94 18.39 3.64 -19.90
CA VAL A 94 17.17 3.73 -19.09
C VAL A 94 16.48 2.38 -19.00
N THR A 95 16.34 1.68 -20.14
CA THR A 95 15.71 0.35 -20.18
C THR A 95 16.49 -0.68 -19.38
N SER A 96 17.83 -0.68 -19.48
CA SER A 96 18.69 -1.57 -18.71
C SER A 96 18.59 -1.30 -17.21
N ARG A 97 18.57 -0.02 -16.81
CA ARG A 97 18.42 0.38 -15.41
C ARG A 97 17.08 -0.07 -14.85
N VAL A 98 15.97 0.16 -15.56
CA VAL A 98 14.65 -0.30 -15.13
C VAL A 98 14.61 -1.82 -14.92
N LYS A 99 15.25 -2.60 -15.79
CA LYS A 99 15.36 -4.07 -15.62
C LYS A 99 16.19 -4.46 -14.40
N GLN A 100 17.30 -3.75 -14.17
CA GLN A 100 18.14 -3.98 -13.00
C GLN A 100 17.38 -3.65 -11.71
N ASP A 101 16.72 -2.49 -11.65
CA ASP A 101 15.93 -2.05 -10.50
C ASP A 101 14.77 -3.03 -10.22
N ASP A 102 14.10 -3.55 -11.25
CA ASP A 102 13.07 -4.60 -11.14
C ASP A 102 13.63 -5.88 -10.49
N THR A 103 14.78 -6.34 -10.97
CA THR A 103 15.45 -7.55 -10.47
C THR A 103 15.91 -7.39 -9.03
N GLU A 104 16.54 -6.25 -8.71
CA GLU A 104 17.03 -5.93 -7.37
C GLU A 104 15.88 -5.79 -6.37
N SER A 105 14.83 -5.03 -6.73
CA SER A 105 13.66 -4.84 -5.88
C SER A 105 12.90 -6.15 -5.65
N PHE A 106 12.83 -7.05 -6.63
CA PHE A 106 12.23 -8.36 -6.43
C PHE A 106 13.11 -9.25 -5.53
N ALA A 107 14.43 -9.18 -5.67
CA ALA A 107 15.36 -9.90 -4.81
C ALA A 107 15.24 -9.44 -3.34
N ASP A 108 15.05 -8.13 -3.10
CA ASP A 108 14.72 -7.60 -1.77
C ASP A 108 13.40 -8.16 -1.24
N ALA A 109 12.35 -8.19 -2.06
CA ALA A 109 11.06 -8.75 -1.67
C ALA A 109 11.16 -10.24 -1.29
N ARG A 110 11.93 -11.02 -2.07
CA ARG A 110 12.20 -12.43 -1.78
C ARG A 110 13.00 -12.64 -0.50
N ARG A 111 13.99 -11.79 -0.23
CA ARG A 111 14.75 -11.83 1.03
C ARG A 111 13.86 -11.52 2.24
N GLY A 112 12.99 -10.52 2.13
CA GLY A 112 12.04 -10.18 3.18
C GLY A 112 10.97 -11.24 3.39
N ASN A 113 10.49 -11.86 2.31
CA ASN A 113 9.50 -12.95 2.30
C ASN A 113 8.23 -12.66 3.13
N THR A 114 7.78 -11.40 3.16
CA THR A 114 6.55 -10.94 3.84
C THR A 114 5.57 -10.35 2.85
N ARG A 115 4.27 -10.34 3.18
CA ARG A 115 3.26 -9.69 2.33
C ARG A 115 3.60 -8.23 2.04
N LYS A 116 4.05 -7.50 3.07
CA LYS A 116 4.49 -6.10 2.95
C LYS A 116 5.61 -5.94 1.91
N ALA A 117 6.61 -6.82 1.91
CA ALA A 117 7.74 -6.73 0.98
C ALA A 117 7.31 -6.98 -0.48
N TYR A 118 6.47 -7.99 -0.73
CA TYR A 118 5.95 -8.25 -2.09
C TYR A 118 4.98 -7.17 -2.56
N TRP A 119 4.15 -6.62 -1.68
CA TRP A 119 3.31 -5.47 -2.03
C TRP A 119 4.12 -4.23 -2.37
N ALA A 120 5.15 -3.91 -1.59
CA ALA A 120 6.04 -2.79 -1.88
C ALA A 120 6.78 -2.95 -3.22
N TYR A 121 7.12 -4.19 -3.60
CA TYR A 121 7.60 -4.48 -4.95
C TYR A 121 6.53 -4.17 -5.99
N LEU A 122 5.33 -4.76 -5.87
CA LEU A 122 4.24 -4.57 -6.85
C LEU A 122 3.78 -3.12 -7.01
N GLU A 123 3.88 -2.30 -5.96
CA GLU A 123 3.55 -0.86 -6.00
C GLU A 123 4.55 -0.05 -6.82
N LYS A 124 5.83 -0.41 -6.76
CA LYS A 124 6.91 0.27 -7.51
C LYS A 124 7.04 -0.28 -8.92
N CYS A 125 6.54 -1.49 -9.14
CA CYS A 125 6.68 -2.21 -10.40
C CYS A 125 5.81 -1.53 -11.48
N ALA A 126 6.38 -1.34 -12.68
CA ALA A 126 5.59 -0.96 -13.85
C ALA A 126 4.63 -2.11 -14.23
N ALA A 127 3.62 -1.83 -15.06
CA ALA A 127 2.64 -2.85 -15.49
C ALA A 127 3.28 -4.13 -16.08
N ASN A 128 4.51 -4.04 -16.59
CA ASN A 128 5.22 -5.12 -17.28
C ASN A 128 6.45 -5.66 -16.51
N CYS A 129 6.46 -5.59 -15.18
CA CYS A 129 7.58 -6.13 -14.40
C CYS A 129 7.72 -7.65 -14.54
N ASN A 130 8.97 -8.13 -14.63
CA ASN A 130 9.27 -9.50 -15.01
C ASN A 130 8.85 -10.52 -13.94
N HIS A 131 8.81 -10.10 -12.67
CA HIS A 131 8.53 -10.97 -11.54
C HIS A 131 7.15 -10.77 -10.92
N ARG A 132 6.24 -10.06 -11.61
CA ARG A 132 4.88 -9.80 -11.12
C ARG A 132 4.13 -11.07 -10.72
N ALA A 133 4.11 -12.06 -11.61
CA ALA A 133 3.40 -13.33 -11.37
C ALA A 133 3.98 -14.10 -10.17
N GLU A 134 5.31 -14.08 -10.00
CA GLU A 134 5.97 -14.71 -8.84
C GLU A 134 5.62 -13.98 -7.53
N ALA A 135 5.61 -12.65 -7.54
CA ALA A 135 5.22 -11.84 -6.39
C ALA A 135 3.74 -12.05 -6.02
N GLU A 136 2.83 -12.08 -7.00
CA GLU A 136 1.41 -12.38 -6.78
C GLU A 136 1.21 -13.81 -6.22
N ALA A 137 1.93 -14.81 -6.74
CA ALA A 137 1.91 -16.16 -6.19
C ALA A 137 2.43 -16.22 -4.75
N ALA A 138 3.48 -15.45 -4.43
CA ALA A 138 3.99 -15.34 -3.06
C ALA A 138 2.96 -14.70 -2.13
N LEU A 139 2.22 -13.69 -2.58
CA LEU A 139 1.15 -13.05 -1.80
C LEU A 139 0.00 -14.00 -1.51
N VAL A 140 -0.38 -14.87 -2.46
CA VAL A 140 -1.38 -15.92 -2.22
C VAL A 140 -0.88 -16.90 -1.16
N ARG A 141 0.37 -17.37 -1.28
CA ARG A 141 0.97 -18.31 -0.31
C ARG A 141 1.11 -17.72 1.09
N LEU A 142 1.47 -16.44 1.18
CA LEU A 142 1.65 -15.70 2.43
C LEU A 142 0.34 -15.10 2.96
N GLY A 143 -0.77 -15.33 2.26
CA GLY A 143 -2.08 -14.81 2.63
C GLY A 143 -2.50 -15.28 4.03
N PRO A 144 -3.41 -14.53 4.69
CA PRO A 144 -3.96 -14.92 5.98
C PRO A 144 -4.56 -16.32 5.93
N SER A 145 -4.17 -17.18 6.86
CA SER A 145 -4.63 -18.58 6.96
C SER A 145 -5.81 -18.76 7.91
N ASN A 146 -6.27 -17.68 8.55
CA ASN A 146 -7.36 -17.74 9.52
C ASN A 146 -8.65 -18.20 8.82
N PRO A 147 -9.34 -19.22 9.36
CA PRO A 147 -10.59 -19.70 8.78
C PRO A 147 -11.65 -18.59 8.67
N VAL A 148 -12.37 -18.56 7.55
CA VAL A 148 -13.54 -17.69 7.36
C VAL A 148 -14.81 -18.52 7.57
N LEU A 149 -15.65 -18.09 8.52
CA LEU A 149 -16.96 -18.66 8.81
C LEU A 149 -18.06 -17.78 8.22
N ARG A 150 -19.18 -18.39 7.87
CA ARG A 150 -20.38 -17.66 7.47
C ARG A 150 -21.62 -18.46 7.88
N ASP A 151 -22.36 -17.92 8.85
CA ASP A 151 -23.57 -18.56 9.34
C ASP A 151 -24.76 -18.24 8.42
N ARG A 152 -25.73 -19.16 8.35
CA ARG A 152 -27.00 -18.93 7.66
C ARG A 152 -28.01 -18.30 8.63
N LEU A 153 -28.82 -17.38 8.11
CA LEU A 153 -29.94 -16.78 8.83
C LEU A 153 -31.18 -17.68 8.74
N GLY A 154 -32.22 -17.37 9.51
CA GLY A 154 -33.46 -18.16 9.57
C GLY A 154 -34.21 -18.25 8.24
N ASP A 155 -34.02 -17.27 7.35
CA ASP A 155 -34.57 -17.24 5.99
C ASP A 155 -33.70 -17.97 4.94
N GLY A 156 -32.61 -18.62 5.38
CA GLY A 156 -31.66 -19.34 4.52
C GLY A 156 -30.61 -18.46 3.83
N SER A 157 -30.73 -17.13 3.92
CA SER A 157 -29.72 -16.20 3.43
C SER A 157 -28.44 -16.25 4.27
N GLN A 158 -27.38 -15.61 3.79
CA GLN A 158 -26.07 -15.63 4.44
C GLN A 158 -25.91 -14.43 5.38
N GLY A 159 -25.44 -14.68 6.59
CA GLY A 159 -24.98 -13.64 7.52
C GLY A 159 -23.60 -13.06 7.12
N PRO A 160 -23.01 -12.24 8.01
CA PRO A 160 -21.69 -11.66 7.80
C PRO A 160 -20.59 -12.72 7.69
N GLU A 161 -19.57 -12.45 6.87
CA GLU A 161 -18.32 -13.22 6.87
C GLU A 161 -17.51 -12.91 8.13
N LEU A 162 -17.03 -13.94 8.82
CA LEU A 162 -16.29 -13.82 10.07
C LEU A 162 -14.93 -14.50 9.95
N VAL A 163 -13.87 -13.85 10.39
CA VAL A 163 -12.54 -14.44 10.48
C VAL A 163 -12.33 -15.00 11.89
N VAL A 164 -11.88 -16.24 12.01
CA VAL A 164 -11.50 -16.85 13.29
C VAL A 164 -10.16 -16.31 13.76
N ILE A 165 -10.16 -15.66 14.91
CA ILE A 165 -9.00 -15.06 15.56
C ILE A 165 -8.55 -15.98 16.71
N PRO A 166 -7.27 -16.40 16.75
CA PRO A 166 -6.77 -17.31 17.78
C PRO A 166 -6.75 -16.66 19.16
N ALA A 167 -6.70 -17.48 20.21
CA ALA A 167 -6.34 -17.01 21.54
C ALA A 167 -4.84 -16.62 21.56
N GLY A 168 -4.48 -15.61 22.34
CA GLY A 168 -3.11 -15.09 22.36
C GLY A 168 -2.92 -13.95 23.35
N GLY A 169 -1.66 -13.54 23.52
CA GLY A 169 -1.29 -12.35 24.28
C GLY A 169 -0.67 -11.31 23.37
N PHE A 170 -0.85 -10.03 23.71
CA PHE A 170 -0.25 -8.92 22.98
C PHE A 170 -0.03 -7.72 23.92
N GLU A 171 0.76 -6.76 23.46
CA GLU A 171 0.84 -5.44 24.09
C GLU A 171 -0.27 -4.55 23.54
N MET A 172 -1.21 -4.16 24.39
CA MET A 172 -2.31 -3.25 24.07
C MET A 172 -1.93 -1.81 24.45
N GLY A 173 -2.30 -0.83 23.63
CA GLY A 173 -1.90 0.58 23.78
C GLY A 173 -0.69 0.96 22.92
N SER A 174 -0.15 2.16 23.11
CA SER A 174 0.96 2.68 22.32
C SER A 174 2.20 2.98 23.18
N PRO A 175 3.40 2.57 22.74
CA PRO A 175 4.63 2.87 23.46
C PRO A 175 4.88 4.38 23.53
N GLY A 176 5.60 4.84 24.56
CA GLY A 176 5.79 6.28 24.81
C GLY A 176 6.41 7.08 23.66
N GLY A 177 7.16 6.41 22.76
CA GLY A 177 7.77 7.01 21.57
C GLY A 177 6.90 6.98 20.30
N GLU A 178 5.70 6.39 20.34
CA GLU A 178 4.82 6.33 19.18
C GLU A 178 4.33 7.74 18.79
N LYS A 179 4.59 8.12 17.54
CA LYS A 179 4.18 9.44 17.02
C LYS A 179 2.67 9.54 16.96
N GLY A 180 2.12 10.60 17.55
CA GLY A 180 0.68 10.88 17.51
C GLY A 180 -0.12 10.22 18.63
N ARG A 181 0.49 9.49 19.56
CA ARG A 181 -0.23 8.90 20.70
C ARG A 181 -0.93 9.92 21.57
N TYR A 182 -2.00 9.48 22.23
CA TYR A 182 -2.64 10.17 23.35
C TYR A 182 -2.23 9.57 24.70
N ASN A 183 -2.54 10.28 25.79
CA ASN A 183 -2.10 9.90 27.14
C ASN A 183 -2.89 8.73 27.74
N ASP A 184 -4.07 8.44 27.19
CA ASP A 184 -4.96 7.33 27.55
C ASP A 184 -4.65 6.05 26.77
N GLU A 185 -3.50 6.00 26.10
CA GLU A 185 -3.00 4.87 25.31
C GLU A 185 -1.77 4.20 25.94
N GLN A 186 -1.72 4.11 27.27
CA GLN A 186 -0.57 3.50 27.95
C GLN A 186 -0.42 2.00 27.60
N PRO A 187 0.79 1.55 27.26
CA PRO A 187 1.03 0.17 26.86
C PRO A 187 0.91 -0.78 28.07
N HIS A 188 0.23 -1.90 27.91
CA HIS A 188 0.06 -2.92 28.94
C HIS A 188 -0.17 -4.32 28.33
N PRO A 189 0.23 -5.39 29.03
CA PRO A 189 -0.03 -6.74 28.55
C PRO A 189 -1.53 -7.05 28.61
N ALA A 190 -2.07 -7.56 27.51
CA ALA A 190 -3.45 -8.04 27.41
C ALA A 190 -3.50 -9.47 26.86
N ARG A 191 -4.58 -10.19 27.16
CA ARG A 191 -4.74 -11.59 26.75
C ARG A 191 -6.16 -11.89 26.27
N ILE A 192 -6.24 -12.49 25.09
CA ILE A 192 -7.41 -13.18 24.58
C ILE A 192 -7.34 -14.63 25.08
N ALA A 193 -8.20 -14.99 26.03
CA ALA A 193 -8.21 -16.31 26.64
C ALA A 193 -8.83 -17.39 25.73
N LYS A 194 -9.80 -17.02 24.89
CA LYS A 194 -10.48 -17.92 23.94
C LYS A 194 -10.50 -17.34 22.54
N ALA A 195 -10.30 -18.18 21.54
CA ALA A 195 -10.51 -17.82 20.15
C ALA A 195 -11.95 -17.31 19.94
N PHE A 196 -12.12 -16.37 19.04
CA PHE A 196 -13.41 -15.79 18.67
C PHE A 196 -13.44 -15.57 17.16
N ALA A 197 -14.63 -15.39 16.58
CA ALA A 197 -14.73 -14.98 15.18
C ALA A 197 -15.21 -13.53 15.11
N ILE A 198 -14.56 -12.68 14.32
CA ILE A 198 -14.93 -11.27 14.17
C ILE A 198 -15.23 -10.95 12.72
N GLY A 199 -16.15 -10.01 12.48
CA GLY A 199 -16.53 -9.52 11.15
C GLY A 199 -15.30 -9.24 10.30
N LYS A 200 -15.22 -9.91 9.15
CA LYS A 200 -14.17 -9.68 8.13
C LYS A 200 -14.18 -8.23 7.65
N TYR A 201 -15.36 -7.64 7.65
CA TYR A 201 -15.70 -6.27 7.28
C TYR A 201 -16.52 -5.63 8.42
N GLU A 202 -16.69 -4.31 8.37
CA GLU A 202 -17.78 -3.64 9.08
C GLU A 202 -19.14 -4.22 8.62
N VAL A 203 -20.17 -4.10 9.47
CA VAL A 203 -21.53 -4.46 9.04
C VAL A 203 -21.93 -3.55 7.89
N MET A 204 -22.33 -4.15 6.77
CA MET A 204 -22.65 -3.40 5.56
C MET A 204 -24.13 -2.99 5.55
N PHE A 205 -24.46 -1.93 4.81
CA PHE A 205 -25.85 -1.48 4.68
C PHE A 205 -26.80 -2.60 4.26
N PHE A 206 -26.45 -3.44 3.29
CA PHE A 206 -27.36 -4.52 2.87
C PHE A 206 -27.65 -5.55 3.98
N GLU A 207 -26.73 -5.72 4.93
CA GLU A 207 -26.91 -6.62 6.08
C GLU A 207 -27.82 -5.98 7.12
N TYR A 208 -27.59 -4.70 7.40
CA TYR A 208 -28.42 -3.92 8.31
C TYR A 208 -29.84 -3.69 7.77
N ASP A 209 -30.00 -3.50 6.46
CA ASP A 209 -31.30 -3.31 5.80
C ASP A 209 -32.19 -4.54 5.98
N ARG A 210 -31.59 -5.74 5.96
CA ARG A 210 -32.30 -6.98 6.25
C ARG A 210 -32.80 -7.02 7.70
N PHE A 211 -31.94 -6.62 8.65
CA PHE A 211 -32.32 -6.49 10.05
C PHE A 211 -33.46 -5.49 10.24
N ALA A 212 -33.35 -4.31 9.63
CA ALA A 212 -34.36 -3.26 9.72
C ALA A 212 -35.70 -3.73 9.15
N ALA A 213 -35.70 -4.38 7.98
CA ALA A 213 -36.89 -4.96 7.37
C ALA A 213 -37.52 -6.05 8.25
N ALA A 214 -36.70 -6.96 8.80
CA ALA A 214 -37.17 -8.06 9.65
C ALA A 214 -37.76 -7.59 10.99
N THR A 215 -37.34 -6.42 11.47
CA THR A 215 -37.76 -5.86 12.77
C THR A 215 -38.71 -4.67 12.67
N GLY A 216 -39.06 -4.24 11.45
CA GLY A 216 -39.91 -3.06 11.22
C GLY A 216 -39.26 -1.73 11.63
N ARG A 217 -37.92 -1.67 11.68
CA ARG A 217 -37.18 -0.44 12.04
C ARG A 217 -36.95 0.46 10.83
N ALA A 218 -36.78 1.75 11.10
CA ALA A 218 -36.38 2.70 10.09
C ALA A 218 -34.96 2.41 9.58
N LEU A 219 -34.74 2.62 8.29
CA LEU A 219 -33.42 2.52 7.69
C LEU A 219 -32.54 3.69 8.15
N PRO A 220 -31.28 3.46 8.55
CA PRO A 220 -30.35 4.55 8.83
C PRO A 220 -30.01 5.30 7.54
N ASN A 221 -29.78 6.61 7.68
CA ASN A 221 -29.42 7.50 6.57
C ASN A 221 -28.02 7.13 6.01
N ASP A 222 -27.91 7.02 4.69
CA ASP A 222 -26.66 6.71 3.97
C ASP A 222 -25.92 7.96 3.46
N GLN A 223 -26.38 9.15 3.87
CA GLN A 223 -25.88 10.47 3.47
C GLN A 223 -25.93 10.73 1.96
N GLY A 224 -26.69 9.92 1.20
CA GLY A 224 -26.68 9.95 -0.25
C GLY A 224 -25.38 9.40 -0.88
N TRP A 225 -24.50 8.76 -0.10
CA TRP A 225 -23.26 8.15 -0.60
C TRP A 225 -23.48 6.75 -1.19
N GLY A 226 -24.69 6.22 -1.03
CA GLY A 226 -25.11 4.90 -1.47
C GLY A 226 -25.05 3.86 -0.35
N ARG A 227 -25.87 2.83 -0.52
CA ARG A 227 -26.01 1.68 0.38
C ARG A 227 -25.17 0.49 -0.09
N GLY A 228 -25.68 -0.73 0.06
CA GLY A 228 -25.04 -1.94 -0.44
C GLY A 228 -23.85 -2.33 0.45
N ARG A 229 -22.67 -2.48 -0.16
CA ARG A 229 -21.44 -2.95 0.51
C ARG A 229 -20.72 -1.87 1.34
N ARG A 230 -21.21 -0.63 1.36
CA ARG A 230 -20.67 0.41 2.26
C ARG A 230 -20.99 0.06 3.72
N PRO A 231 -20.14 0.45 4.68
CA PRO A 231 -20.42 0.25 6.10
C PRO A 231 -21.71 0.97 6.47
N VAL A 232 -22.54 0.33 7.30
CA VAL A 232 -23.68 1.03 7.89
C VAL A 232 -23.16 2.12 8.82
N ILE A 233 -23.70 3.33 8.66
CA ILE A 233 -23.36 4.53 9.43
C ILE A 233 -24.63 5.14 10.02
N ASN A 234 -24.50 6.16 10.86
CA ASN A 234 -25.63 6.78 11.57
C ASN A 234 -26.39 5.79 12.45
N VAL A 235 -25.67 4.88 13.10
CA VAL A 235 -26.23 3.88 14.03
C VAL A 235 -25.67 4.08 15.44
N SER A 236 -26.54 4.00 16.43
CA SER A 236 -26.17 4.12 17.83
C SER A 236 -25.59 2.81 18.37
N TRP A 237 -24.96 2.88 19.55
CA TRP A 237 -24.47 1.67 20.22
C TRP A 237 -25.61 0.68 20.50
N GLN A 238 -26.76 1.19 20.94
CA GLN A 238 -27.93 0.35 21.20
C GLN A 238 -28.46 -0.31 19.92
N GLU A 239 -28.51 0.42 18.81
CA GLU A 239 -28.93 -0.14 17.51
C GLU A 239 -27.97 -1.21 16.99
N ALA A 240 -26.67 -1.03 17.21
CA ALA A 240 -25.65 -2.03 16.90
C ALA A 240 -25.80 -3.29 17.79
N LYS A 241 -26.11 -3.10 19.07
CA LYS A 241 -26.43 -4.20 20.00
C LYS A 241 -27.70 -4.95 19.59
N ASP A 242 -28.76 -4.24 19.25
CA ASP A 242 -30.02 -4.85 18.78
C ASP A 242 -29.80 -5.69 17.52
N TYR A 243 -28.95 -5.23 16.59
CA TYR A 243 -28.53 -6.02 15.42
C TYR A 243 -27.81 -7.32 15.85
N THR A 244 -26.88 -7.25 16.80
CA THR A 244 -26.15 -8.46 17.27
C THR A 244 -27.08 -9.46 17.97
N GLU A 245 -28.10 -8.98 18.68
CA GLU A 245 -29.09 -9.82 19.34
C GLU A 245 -30.02 -10.48 18.33
N TRP A 246 -30.49 -9.74 17.33
CA TRP A 246 -31.22 -10.30 16.20
C TRP A 246 -30.39 -11.34 15.45
N LEU A 247 -29.12 -11.05 15.16
CA LEU A 247 -28.23 -11.98 14.46
C LEU A 247 -28.01 -13.27 15.28
N SER A 248 -27.98 -13.15 16.62
CA SER A 248 -27.92 -14.31 17.51
C SER A 248 -29.18 -15.18 17.40
N GLN A 249 -30.36 -14.56 17.37
CA GLN A 249 -31.63 -15.27 17.20
C GLN A 249 -31.73 -15.95 15.83
N GLN A 250 -31.23 -15.31 14.77
CA GLN A 250 -31.28 -15.84 13.41
C GLN A 250 -30.36 -17.06 13.20
N THR A 251 -29.25 -17.12 13.93
CA THR A 251 -28.19 -18.11 13.69
C THR A 251 -28.12 -19.20 14.75
N GLY A 252 -28.71 -18.96 15.94
CA GLY A 252 -28.53 -19.83 17.11
C GLY A 252 -27.14 -19.74 17.74
N HIS A 253 -26.29 -18.82 17.28
CA HIS A 253 -24.96 -18.54 17.83
C HIS A 253 -24.97 -17.25 18.63
N ARG A 254 -23.99 -17.06 19.51
CA ARG A 254 -23.90 -15.86 20.34
C ARG A 254 -23.08 -14.80 19.62
N TYR A 255 -23.77 -13.77 19.12
CA TYR A 255 -23.21 -12.58 18.53
C TYR A 255 -23.24 -11.40 19.49
N ARG A 256 -22.24 -10.52 19.38
CA ARG A 256 -22.08 -9.30 20.17
C ARG A 256 -21.18 -8.31 19.45
N LEU A 257 -21.03 -7.10 19.98
CA LEU A 257 -19.93 -6.22 19.60
C LEU A 257 -18.59 -6.76 20.13
N PRO A 258 -17.44 -6.42 19.51
CA PRO A 258 -16.13 -6.72 20.08
C PRO A 258 -15.92 -5.98 21.39
N THR A 259 -15.13 -6.55 22.30
CA THR A 259 -14.50 -5.73 23.36
C THR A 259 -13.44 -4.84 22.74
N GLU A 260 -13.04 -3.78 23.44
CA GLU A 260 -11.92 -2.94 23.01
C GLU A 260 -10.64 -3.77 22.81
N THR A 261 -10.36 -4.70 23.74
CA THR A 261 -9.18 -5.56 23.67
C THR A 261 -9.22 -6.52 22.49
N GLU A 262 -10.37 -7.14 22.20
CA GLU A 262 -10.54 -8.01 21.02
C GLU A 262 -10.36 -7.23 19.73
N TRP A 263 -10.90 -6.01 19.68
CA TRP A 263 -10.77 -5.14 18.52
C TRP A 263 -9.30 -4.79 18.25
N GLU A 264 -8.55 -4.35 19.27
CA GLU A 264 -7.14 -3.96 19.08
C GLU A 264 -6.26 -5.16 18.74
N TYR A 265 -6.49 -6.30 19.40
CA TYR A 265 -5.79 -7.55 19.09
C TYR A 265 -6.00 -7.95 17.63
N ALA A 266 -7.25 -7.90 17.18
CA ALA A 266 -7.64 -8.21 15.81
C ALA A 266 -7.06 -7.21 14.80
N ALA A 267 -7.05 -5.90 15.12
CA ALA A 267 -6.53 -4.85 14.26
C ALA A 267 -5.03 -4.99 14.04
N ARG A 268 -4.28 -5.28 15.12
CA ARG A 268 -2.82 -5.45 15.09
C ARG A 268 -2.39 -6.68 14.32
N ALA A 269 -3.10 -7.80 14.42
CA ALA A 269 -2.70 -9.05 13.73
C ALA A 269 -1.20 -9.35 13.91
N ASP A 270 -0.76 -9.39 15.16
CA ASP A 270 0.62 -9.63 15.60
C ASP A 270 1.67 -8.54 15.29
N THR A 271 1.30 -7.42 14.66
CA THR A 271 2.22 -6.27 14.53
C THR A 271 2.35 -5.46 15.81
N THR A 272 3.56 -4.93 16.04
CA THR A 272 3.84 -3.94 17.09
C THR A 272 3.90 -2.51 16.56
N ALA A 273 3.81 -2.32 15.24
CA ALA A 273 3.78 -1.00 14.63
C ALA A 273 2.47 -0.26 14.96
N SER A 274 2.48 1.06 14.79
CA SER A 274 1.31 1.92 15.06
C SER A 274 0.11 1.58 14.15
N ARG A 275 0.34 1.08 12.94
CA ARG A 275 -0.69 0.49 12.04
C ARG A 275 -0.27 -0.88 11.55
N TYR A 276 -1.24 -1.66 11.09
CA TYR A 276 -0.95 -2.99 10.54
C TYR A 276 -0.16 -2.98 9.22
N TRP A 277 -0.01 -1.82 8.56
CA TRP A 277 0.91 -1.64 7.44
C TRP A 277 2.27 -1.07 7.84
N GLY A 278 2.46 -0.61 9.08
CA GLY A 278 3.69 0.01 9.58
C GLY A 278 3.46 1.42 10.15
N ASP A 279 4.57 2.12 10.41
CA ASP A 279 4.53 3.41 11.12
C ASP A 279 4.36 4.64 10.24
N ASP A 280 4.61 4.51 8.93
CA ASP A 280 4.44 5.63 8.00
C ASP A 280 2.96 5.75 7.59
N PRO A 281 2.26 6.82 8.00
CA PRO A 281 0.87 7.03 7.60
C PRO A 281 0.72 7.22 6.08
N ASN A 282 1.75 7.67 5.36
CA ASN A 282 1.64 7.96 3.93
C ASN A 282 1.58 6.69 3.06
N GLN A 283 1.78 5.51 3.67
CA GLN A 283 1.54 4.21 3.04
C GLN A 283 0.09 3.73 3.20
N GLY A 284 -0.75 4.47 3.94
CA GLY A 284 -2.07 4.04 4.39
C GLY A 284 -3.12 3.87 3.29
N CYS A 285 -3.05 4.60 2.17
CA CYS A 285 -4.10 4.59 1.15
C CYS A 285 -4.25 3.25 0.39
N PHE A 286 -3.31 2.31 0.54
CA PHE A 286 -3.48 0.93 0.04
C PHE A 286 -4.22 0.01 1.04
N TYR A 287 -4.37 0.45 2.29
CA TYR A 287 -4.80 -0.34 3.44
C TYR A 287 -6.05 0.24 4.11
N GLY A 288 -6.35 1.52 3.95
CA GLY A 288 -7.55 2.11 4.52
C GLY A 288 -7.96 3.41 3.83
N ASN A 289 -9.15 3.85 4.21
CA ASN A 289 -9.78 5.09 3.79
C ASN A 289 -9.72 6.10 4.93
N ALA A 290 -9.09 7.24 4.73
CA ALA A 290 -8.86 8.24 5.77
C ALA A 290 -8.71 9.64 5.16
N ALA A 291 -8.51 10.67 5.99
CA ALA A 291 -8.23 12.00 5.46
C ALA A 291 -6.94 11.98 4.60
N ASP A 292 -7.10 12.21 3.30
CA ASP A 292 -6.04 12.08 2.30
C ASP A 292 -6.05 13.26 1.28
N LEU A 293 -5.26 13.15 0.21
CA LEU A 293 -5.18 14.19 -0.81
C LEU A 293 -6.42 14.27 -1.73
N ASP A 294 -7.31 13.28 -1.74
CA ASP A 294 -8.58 13.34 -2.45
C ASP A 294 -9.62 14.08 -1.60
N GLY A 295 -9.76 13.75 -0.32
CA GLY A 295 -10.60 14.47 0.63
C GLY A 295 -10.22 15.94 0.76
N LYS A 296 -8.91 16.27 0.78
CA LYS A 296 -8.40 17.65 0.87
C LYS A 296 -8.88 18.58 -0.25
N LYS A 297 -9.28 18.03 -1.41
CA LYS A 297 -9.85 18.82 -2.51
C LYS A 297 -11.22 19.40 -2.16
N VAL A 298 -11.93 18.74 -1.25
CA VAL A 298 -13.29 19.08 -0.82
C VAL A 298 -13.27 19.75 0.55
N PHE A 299 -12.43 19.27 1.47
CA PHE A 299 -12.39 19.73 2.85
C PHE A 299 -11.13 20.55 3.15
N VAL A 300 -11.33 21.84 3.43
CA VAL A 300 -10.24 22.77 3.76
C VAL A 300 -9.73 22.50 5.18
N GLY A 301 -8.41 22.50 5.35
CA GLY A 301 -7.77 22.44 6.68
C GLY A 301 -7.49 21.02 7.20
N TRP A 302 -7.80 19.97 6.45
CA TRP A 302 -7.46 18.60 6.84
C TRP A 302 -5.94 18.38 6.91
N THR A 303 -5.48 17.83 8.05
CA THR A 303 -4.23 17.08 8.13
C THR A 303 -4.44 15.74 7.42
N THR A 304 -3.57 15.39 6.47
CA THR A 304 -3.86 14.31 5.51
C THR A 304 -2.70 13.35 5.37
N MET A 305 -3.01 12.09 5.04
CA MET A 305 -2.04 11.18 4.46
C MET A 305 -1.58 11.76 3.11
N GLN A 306 -0.28 11.68 2.81
CA GLN A 306 0.28 12.18 1.55
C GLN A 306 0.15 11.13 0.43
N CYS A 307 -1.06 10.60 0.28
CA CYS A 307 -1.44 9.60 -0.72
C CYS A 307 -2.90 9.84 -1.16
N ARG A 308 -3.40 8.96 -2.04
CA ARG A 308 -4.77 9.00 -2.58
C ARG A 308 -5.40 7.61 -2.49
N ASP A 309 -6.52 7.49 -1.79
CA ASP A 309 -7.26 6.24 -1.59
C ASP A 309 -8.46 6.08 -2.55
N GLY A 310 -8.76 7.14 -3.33
CA GLY A 310 -9.81 7.15 -4.34
C GLY A 310 -11.23 7.38 -3.81
N HIS A 311 -11.42 7.64 -2.51
CA HIS A 311 -12.74 7.78 -1.88
C HIS A 311 -12.81 9.05 -1.01
N ILE A 312 -13.70 9.97 -1.35
CA ILE A 312 -13.90 11.22 -0.57
C ILE A 312 -14.74 10.98 0.71
N TYR A 313 -15.54 9.92 0.72
CA TYR A 313 -16.42 9.50 1.83
C TYR A 313 -16.12 8.04 2.15
N THR A 314 -17.01 7.32 2.86
CA THR A 314 -16.86 5.87 3.05
C THR A 314 -16.58 5.13 1.74
N ALA A 315 -15.95 3.97 1.81
CA ALA A 315 -15.72 3.09 0.69
C ALA A 315 -16.56 1.81 0.85
N PRO A 316 -16.85 1.08 -0.24
CA PRO A 316 -17.34 -0.29 -0.12
C PRO A 316 -16.37 -1.12 0.73
N ALA A 317 -16.88 -1.89 1.69
CA ALA A 317 -16.05 -2.69 2.57
C ALA A 317 -15.24 -3.74 1.79
N GLY A 318 -13.97 -3.86 2.14
CA GLY A 318 -12.97 -4.69 1.47
C GLY A 318 -12.30 -4.06 0.25
N SER A 319 -12.41 -2.75 0.07
CA SER A 319 -11.74 -2.04 -1.04
C SER A 319 -10.22 -1.99 -0.88
N TYR A 320 -9.72 -2.10 0.35
CA TYR A 320 -8.30 -2.02 0.68
C TYR A 320 -7.73 -3.37 1.13
N ARG A 321 -6.40 -3.45 1.21
CA ARG A 321 -5.70 -4.67 1.65
C ARG A 321 -6.03 -5.01 3.10
N ASN A 322 -6.07 -6.30 3.41
CA ASN A 322 -6.31 -6.80 4.75
C ASN A 322 -5.03 -6.92 5.61
N ASN A 323 -5.21 -6.90 6.93
CA ASN A 323 -4.15 -7.23 7.88
C ASN A 323 -3.80 -8.75 7.86
N ASP A 324 -2.79 -9.16 8.63
CA ASP A 324 -2.26 -10.54 8.59
C ASP A 324 -3.24 -11.58 9.15
N TYR A 325 -4.31 -11.15 9.82
CA TYR A 325 -5.44 -12.01 10.20
C TYR A 325 -6.51 -12.12 9.13
N GLY A 326 -6.49 -11.28 8.09
CA GLY A 326 -7.45 -11.33 6.99
C GLY A 326 -8.63 -10.37 7.15
N LEU A 327 -8.55 -9.45 8.11
CA LEU A 327 -9.55 -8.43 8.36
C LEU A 327 -9.29 -7.20 7.50
N HIS A 328 -10.37 -6.66 6.95
CA HIS A 328 -10.34 -5.42 6.17
C HIS A 328 -10.87 -4.25 6.98
N ASP A 329 -10.45 -3.05 6.57
CA ASP A 329 -10.99 -1.79 7.05
C ASP A 329 -10.91 -1.65 8.59
N MET A 330 -9.93 -2.31 9.22
CA MET A 330 -9.70 -2.18 10.67
C MET A 330 -9.20 -0.78 11.04
N LEU A 331 -8.67 -0.02 10.09
CA LEU A 331 -8.18 1.34 10.30
C LEU A 331 -8.69 2.23 9.15
N GLY A 332 -9.55 3.19 9.48
CA GLY A 332 -10.25 4.05 8.52
C GLY A 332 -11.65 3.56 8.14
N ASN A 333 -12.20 4.11 7.06
CA ASN A 333 -13.56 3.87 6.54
C ASN A 333 -14.67 4.35 7.49
N ALA A 334 -15.01 3.58 8.53
CA ALA A 334 -15.88 4.01 9.60
C ALA A 334 -15.29 3.64 10.97
N LEU A 335 -15.45 4.55 11.93
CA LEU A 335 -15.23 4.26 13.34
C LEU A 335 -16.18 3.15 13.80
N GLU A 336 -15.75 2.32 14.75
CA GLU A 336 -16.50 1.13 15.13
C GLU A 336 -16.83 1.06 16.62
N TRP A 337 -18.11 0.87 16.92
CA TRP A 337 -18.56 0.59 18.28
C TRP A 337 -17.96 -0.69 18.86
N THR A 338 -17.46 -0.58 20.10
CA THR A 338 -17.13 -1.73 20.96
C THR A 338 -18.14 -1.85 22.10
N CYS A 339 -18.14 -2.97 22.82
CA CYS A 339 -18.93 -3.12 24.05
C CYS A 339 -18.13 -2.90 25.34
N SER A 340 -17.01 -2.18 25.28
CA SER A 340 -16.25 -1.77 26.46
C SER A 340 -16.55 -0.31 26.81
N LEU A 341 -16.82 -0.04 28.07
CA LEU A 341 -16.91 1.32 28.59
C LEU A 341 -15.52 1.93 28.65
N TYR A 342 -15.41 3.18 28.24
CA TYR A 342 -14.15 3.92 28.30
C TYR A 342 -13.69 4.08 29.75
N ALA A 343 -12.41 3.79 29.96
CA ALA A 343 -11.66 4.09 31.15
C ALA A 343 -10.27 4.56 30.73
N GLN A 344 -9.84 5.69 31.30
CA GLN A 344 -8.57 6.32 30.94
C GLN A 344 -7.35 5.40 31.17
N ASP A 345 -7.45 4.48 32.13
CA ASP A 345 -6.39 3.56 32.54
C ASP A 345 -6.59 2.12 32.06
N TYR A 346 -7.38 1.92 30.98
CA TYR A 346 -7.61 0.60 30.35
C TYR A 346 -8.20 -0.48 31.27
N ARG A 347 -9.10 -0.11 32.19
CA ARG A 347 -9.90 -1.09 32.95
C ARG A 347 -10.98 -1.81 32.14
N ALA A 348 -10.79 -1.97 30.83
CA ALA A 348 -11.74 -2.63 29.95
C ALA A 348 -11.64 -4.16 30.08
N PRO A 349 -12.77 -4.89 30.20
CA PRO A 349 -12.73 -6.34 30.19
C PRO A 349 -12.28 -6.89 28.84
N SER A 350 -11.43 -7.93 28.86
CA SER A 350 -10.82 -8.43 27.62
C SER A 350 -11.79 -9.22 26.72
N GLN A 351 -12.80 -9.93 27.27
CA GLN A 351 -13.70 -10.79 26.48
C GLN A 351 -15.17 -10.79 26.96
N SER A 352 -15.57 -9.77 27.71
CA SER A 352 -16.96 -9.61 28.17
C SER A 352 -17.46 -8.21 27.91
N CYS A 353 -18.68 -8.10 27.39
CA CYS A 353 -19.32 -6.81 27.19
C CYS A 353 -19.77 -6.20 28.51
N GLU A 354 -19.52 -4.89 28.65
CA GLU A 354 -20.09 -4.07 29.69
C GLU A 354 -21.51 -3.62 29.30
N GLN A 355 -22.30 -3.26 30.31
CA GLN A 355 -23.64 -2.70 30.13
C GLN A 355 -23.58 -1.17 30.24
N PRO A 356 -24.50 -0.43 29.63
CA PRO A 356 -24.57 1.01 29.80
C PRO A 356 -24.68 1.40 31.29
N GLU A 357 -23.85 2.35 31.71
CA GLU A 357 -23.78 2.81 33.11
C GLU A 357 -23.74 4.34 33.17
N SER A 358 -24.85 4.98 33.56
CA SER A 358 -24.94 6.43 33.76
C SER A 358 -24.40 7.22 32.55
N GLU A 359 -23.52 8.19 32.78
CA GLU A 359 -22.88 9.05 31.78
C GLU A 359 -21.64 8.43 31.12
N ARG A 360 -21.32 7.15 31.41
CA ARG A 360 -20.13 6.51 30.84
C ARG A 360 -20.30 6.29 29.34
N GLN A 361 -19.21 6.55 28.63
CA GLN A 361 -19.12 6.43 27.17
C GLN A 361 -18.56 5.06 26.80
N PHE A 362 -18.99 4.51 25.67
CA PHE A 362 -18.38 3.31 25.09
C PHE A 362 -17.19 3.68 24.23
N VAL A 363 -16.19 2.81 24.20
CA VAL A 363 -15.03 2.97 23.33
C VAL A 363 -15.42 2.74 21.88
N VAL A 364 -14.88 3.59 21.02
CA VAL A 364 -15.00 3.53 19.56
C VAL A 364 -13.59 3.49 18.97
N ARG A 365 -13.39 2.69 17.93
CA ARG A 365 -12.05 2.33 17.42
C ARG A 365 -11.92 2.45 15.91
N GLY A 366 -10.69 2.62 15.42
CA GLY A 366 -10.33 2.49 14.00
C GLY A 366 -10.02 3.78 13.25
N GLY A 367 -10.56 4.91 13.69
CA GLY A 367 -10.66 6.09 12.84
C GLY A 367 -11.63 5.86 11.68
N SER A 368 -11.85 6.89 10.87
CA SER A 368 -12.83 6.89 9.79
C SER A 368 -12.33 7.64 8.55
N TRP A 369 -13.13 7.66 7.48
CA TRP A 369 -12.80 8.30 6.20
C TRP A 369 -12.39 9.78 6.31
N ASN A 370 -12.82 10.51 7.36
CA ASN A 370 -12.48 11.91 7.58
C ASN A 370 -11.47 12.14 8.71
N ASP A 371 -10.92 11.08 9.30
CA ASP A 371 -9.96 11.19 10.39
C ASP A 371 -8.55 11.45 9.87
N GLU A 372 -7.84 12.37 10.55
CA GLU A 372 -6.45 12.65 10.25
C GLU A 372 -5.56 11.44 10.54
N PRO A 373 -4.36 11.35 9.93
CA PRO A 373 -3.51 10.19 10.09
C PRO A 373 -3.26 9.79 11.53
N ARG A 374 -3.14 10.77 12.45
CA ARG A 374 -2.96 10.55 13.87
C ARG A 374 -4.02 9.64 14.49
N ASN A 375 -5.28 9.76 14.08
CA ASN A 375 -6.40 9.01 14.66
C ASN A 375 -6.60 7.64 13.99
N VAL A 376 -5.87 7.37 12.90
CA VAL A 376 -5.92 6.10 12.17
C VAL A 376 -4.73 5.24 12.60
N ARG A 377 -4.66 4.94 13.90
CA ARG A 377 -3.67 4.04 14.53
C ARG A 377 -4.37 2.92 15.27
N SER A 378 -3.70 1.78 15.40
CA SER A 378 -4.23 0.60 16.09
C SER A 378 -4.58 0.91 17.54
N ALA A 379 -3.80 1.75 18.22
CA ALA A 379 -3.98 2.11 19.62
C ALA A 379 -4.98 3.26 19.84
N ASP A 380 -5.38 4.00 18.81
CA ASP A 380 -6.16 5.24 18.96
C ASP A 380 -7.58 5.00 19.48
N ARG A 381 -7.98 5.75 20.53
CA ARG A 381 -9.23 5.54 21.27
C ARG A 381 -10.14 6.74 21.12
N HIS A 382 -11.33 6.51 20.58
CA HIS A 382 -12.45 7.43 20.69
C HIS A 382 -13.44 6.94 21.74
N ARG A 383 -14.35 7.82 22.17
CA ARG A 383 -15.42 7.46 23.11
C ARG A 383 -16.66 8.28 22.84
N ASN A 384 -17.81 7.63 22.86
CA ASN A 384 -19.10 8.28 22.60
C ASN A 384 -20.19 7.73 23.53
N ARG A 385 -21.23 8.54 23.77
CA ARG A 385 -22.41 8.11 24.52
C ARG A 385 -23.19 7.05 23.72
N PRO A 386 -23.91 6.12 24.36
CA PRO A 386 -24.57 5.01 23.66
C PRO A 386 -25.68 5.44 22.69
N ASP A 387 -26.22 6.64 22.84
CA ASP A 387 -27.26 7.24 21.98
C ASP A 387 -26.69 8.06 20.81
N PHE A 388 -25.38 8.31 20.80
CA PHE A 388 -24.69 9.07 19.76
C PHE A 388 -24.77 8.33 18.41
N ARG A 389 -24.93 9.09 17.33
CA ARG A 389 -24.95 8.61 15.94
C ARG A 389 -24.21 9.62 15.09
N ASP A 390 -23.40 9.15 14.15
CA ASP A 390 -22.77 10.03 13.16
C ASP A 390 -22.49 9.30 11.84
N TYR A 391 -22.24 10.07 10.79
CA TYR A 391 -22.01 9.58 9.43
C TYR A 391 -20.66 8.89 9.22
N TYR A 392 -19.79 8.96 10.21
CA TYR A 392 -18.49 8.28 10.21
C TYR A 392 -18.46 7.07 11.16
N LEU A 393 -19.58 6.74 11.81
CA LEU A 393 -19.64 5.76 12.89
C LEU A 393 -20.56 4.59 12.55
N GLY A 394 -19.96 3.40 12.52
CA GLY A 394 -20.59 2.10 12.32
C GLY A 394 -20.15 1.08 13.37
N PHE A 395 -20.07 -0.19 12.98
CA PHE A 395 -19.63 -1.28 13.85
C PHE A 395 -19.30 -2.55 13.08
N ARG A 396 -18.59 -3.47 13.73
CA ARG A 396 -18.47 -4.88 13.33
C ARG A 396 -18.92 -5.82 14.44
N VAL A 397 -19.11 -7.09 14.11
CA VAL A 397 -19.65 -8.09 15.05
C VAL A 397 -18.61 -9.14 15.45
N VAL A 398 -18.74 -9.67 16.65
CA VAL A 398 -18.05 -10.87 17.14
C VAL A 398 -19.05 -11.99 17.34
N ARG A 399 -18.66 -13.21 16.98
CA ARG A 399 -19.32 -14.47 17.31
C ARG A 399 -18.41 -15.26 18.26
N GLU A 400 -18.96 -15.68 19.39
CA GLU A 400 -18.24 -16.54 20.32
C GLU A 400 -18.08 -17.96 19.75
N LEU A 401 -16.90 -18.53 19.91
CA LEU A 401 -16.61 -19.92 19.55
C LEU A 401 -16.75 -20.81 20.79
N ARG A 402 -17.29 -22.01 20.61
CA ARG A 402 -17.53 -22.96 21.70
C ARG A 402 -16.27 -23.70 22.09
#